data_AF-Q9R9Z3-F1
#
_entry.id   AF-Q9R9Z3-F1
#
_cell.length_a   1.000
_cell.length_b   1.000
_cell.length_c   1.000
_cell.angle_alpha   90.00
_cell.angle_beta   90.00
_cell.angle_gamma   90.00
#
_symmetry.space_group_name_H-M   'P 1'
#
loop_
_entity.id
_entity.type
_entity.pdbx_description
1 polymer ?
#
loop_
_entity_poly.entity_id
_entity_poly.type
_entity_poly.pdbx_seq_one_letter_code
_entity_poly.pdbx_strand_id
1 'polypeptide(L)'
;AAGLQISNRLTTQIKGLSVAVKNANDGISIAQTAEGAMATSGNIMQRMRELALQSANGSNSDDDRASMQQEFTALSGELTRIANTTTFGGRNLLDGTFSGSSFQVGANSNESISFGMKDVSATS
;
A
#
# COMPACT_ATOMS: atom_id res chain seq x y z
N ALA A 1 -13.35 -46.40 -15.42
CA ALA A 1 -13.86 -45.37 -14.47
C ALA A 1 -12.74 -44.51 -13.87
N ALA A 2 -11.64 -45.10 -13.36
CA ALA A 2 -10.56 -44.36 -12.69
C ALA A 2 -9.85 -43.29 -13.55
N GLY A 3 -9.60 -43.55 -14.84
CA GLY A 3 -8.95 -42.56 -15.73
C GLY A 3 -9.76 -41.27 -15.90
N LEU A 4 -11.08 -41.38 -16.06
CA LEU A 4 -11.98 -40.21 -16.16
C LEU A 4 -12.05 -39.43 -14.86
N GLN A 5 -12.02 -40.10 -13.71
CA GLN A 5 -12.01 -39.45 -12.40
C GLN A 5 -10.71 -38.68 -12.16
N ILE A 6 -9.56 -39.24 -12.57
CA ILE A 6 -8.26 -38.56 -12.49
C ILE A 6 -8.23 -37.36 -13.45
N SER A 7 -8.70 -37.52 -14.69
CA SER A 7 -8.78 -36.42 -15.67
C SER A 7 -9.66 -35.28 -15.17
N ASN A 8 -10.85 -35.56 -14.63
CA ASN A 8 -11.71 -34.53 -14.06
C ASN A 8 -11.04 -33.79 -12.89
N ARG A 9 -10.34 -34.52 -12.00
CA ARG A 9 -9.58 -33.91 -10.90
C ARG A 9 -8.44 -33.02 -11.39
N LEU A 10 -7.72 -33.43 -12.45
CA LEU A 10 -6.66 -32.63 -13.05
C LEU A 10 -7.22 -31.38 -13.75
N THR A 11 -8.33 -31.51 -14.47
CA THR A 11 -9.01 -30.36 -15.10
C THR A 11 -9.47 -29.33 -14.06
N THR A 12 -10.04 -29.77 -12.94
CA THR A 12 -10.43 -28.86 -11.86
C THR A 12 -9.23 -28.14 -11.25
N GLN A 13 -8.12 -28.86 -10.99
CA GLN A 13 -6.89 -28.23 -10.49
C GLN A 13 -6.30 -27.22 -11.47
N ILE A 14 -6.26 -27.52 -12.77
CA ILE A 14 -5.75 -26.58 -13.80
C ILE A 14 -6.60 -25.30 -13.81
N LYS A 15 -7.92 -25.43 -13.75
CA LYS A 15 -8.82 -24.27 -13.66
C LYS A 15 -8.59 -23.46 -12.38
N GLY A 16 -8.41 -24.15 -11.24
CA GLY A 16 -8.07 -23.52 -9.96
C GLY A 16 -6.75 -22.74 -10.04
N LEU A 17 -5.69 -23.36 -10.57
CA LEU A 17 -4.39 -22.74 -10.76
C LEU A 17 -4.46 -21.52 -11.71
N SER A 18 -5.28 -21.58 -12.76
CA SER A 18 -5.45 -20.45 -13.68
C SER A 18 -6.06 -19.23 -12.98
N VAL A 19 -7.03 -19.43 -12.08
CA VAL A 19 -7.60 -18.35 -11.25
C VAL A 19 -6.59 -17.87 -10.21
N ALA A 20 -5.87 -18.79 -9.58
CA ALA A 20 -4.81 -18.47 -8.63
C ALA A 20 -3.73 -17.56 -9.22
N VAL A 21 -3.30 -17.80 -10.47
CA VAL A 21 -2.34 -16.92 -11.17
C VAL A 21 -2.91 -15.51 -11.36
N LYS A 22 -4.20 -15.38 -11.71
CA LYS A 22 -4.85 -14.07 -11.81
C LYS A 22 -4.88 -13.35 -10.46
N ASN A 23 -5.30 -14.04 -9.40
CA ASN A 23 -5.33 -13.49 -8.05
C ASN A 23 -3.93 -13.06 -7.56
N ALA A 24 -2.89 -13.83 -7.90
CA ALA A 24 -1.50 -13.49 -7.59
C ALA A 24 -1.06 -12.21 -8.32
N ASN A 25 -1.40 -12.07 -9.61
CA ASN A 25 -1.12 -10.86 -10.38
C ASN A 25 -1.86 -9.62 -9.84
N ASP A 26 -3.10 -9.80 -9.35
CA ASP A 26 -3.85 -8.73 -8.69
C ASP A 26 -3.15 -8.32 -7.38
N GLY A 27 -2.71 -9.28 -6.57
CA GLY A 27 -1.93 -9.03 -5.36
C GLY A 27 -0.62 -8.27 -5.64
N ILE A 28 0.09 -8.63 -6.72
CA ILE A 28 1.30 -7.93 -7.17
C ILE A 28 0.97 -6.49 -7.57
N SER A 29 -0.10 -6.30 -8.34
CA SER A 29 -0.51 -4.97 -8.83
C SER A 29 -0.92 -4.04 -7.68
N ILE A 30 -1.61 -4.59 -6.66
CA ILE A 30 -1.93 -3.89 -5.42
C ILE A 30 -0.65 -3.47 -4.69
N ALA A 31 0.29 -4.40 -4.50
CA ALA A 31 1.55 -4.14 -3.82
C ALA A 31 2.36 -3.05 -4.54
N GLN A 32 2.47 -3.12 -5.86
CA GLN A 32 3.21 -2.12 -6.67
C GLN A 32 2.57 -0.73 -6.62
N THR A 33 1.24 -0.66 -6.66
CA THR A 33 0.51 0.62 -6.54
C THR A 33 0.79 1.27 -5.20
N ALA A 34 0.72 0.48 -4.12
CA ALA A 34 1.05 0.96 -2.79
C ALA A 34 2.53 1.34 -2.64
N GLU A 35 3.44 0.53 -3.16
CA GLU A 35 4.89 0.80 -3.11
C GLU A 35 5.24 2.14 -3.77
N GLY A 36 4.68 2.44 -4.94
CA GLY A 36 4.90 3.72 -5.62
C GLY A 36 4.43 4.91 -4.77
N ALA A 37 3.23 4.83 -4.19
CA ALA A 37 2.70 5.87 -3.32
C ALA A 37 3.47 6.00 -1.99
N MET A 38 3.94 4.90 -1.42
CA MET A 38 4.80 4.89 -0.24
C MET A 38 6.17 5.51 -0.52
N ALA A 39 6.74 5.31 -1.72
CA ALA A 39 7.98 5.96 -2.11
C ALA A 39 7.83 7.49 -2.15
N THR A 40 6.73 8.00 -2.73
CA THR A 40 6.41 9.43 -2.70
C THR A 40 6.23 9.94 -1.27
N SER A 41 5.48 9.20 -0.44
CA SER A 41 5.27 9.53 0.97
C SER A 41 6.60 9.60 1.74
N GLY A 42 7.52 8.67 1.49
CA GLY A 42 8.86 8.65 2.07
C GLY A 42 9.68 9.90 1.72
N ASN A 43 9.62 10.36 0.46
CA ASN A 43 10.29 11.61 0.05
C ASN A 43 9.71 12.83 0.76
N ILE A 44 8.39 12.89 0.93
CA ILE A 44 7.73 13.97 1.67
C ILE A 44 8.17 13.95 3.15
N MET A 45 8.21 12.79 3.78
CA MET A 45 8.67 12.66 5.17
C MET A 45 10.13 13.08 5.35
N GLN A 46 10.99 12.83 4.36
CA GLN A 46 12.37 13.33 4.37
C GLN A 46 12.40 14.86 4.34
N ARG A 47 11.61 15.49 3.46
CA ARG A 47 11.49 16.96 3.41
C ARG A 47 10.94 17.55 4.71
N MET A 48 9.91 16.94 5.29
CA MET A 48 9.36 17.35 6.58
C MET A 48 10.39 17.26 7.70
N ARG A 49 11.26 16.23 7.68
CA ARG A 49 12.38 16.09 8.63
C ARG A 49 13.42 17.20 8.44
N GLU A 50 13.77 17.56 7.20
CA GLU A 50 14.68 18.67 6.92
C GLU A 50 14.13 19.98 7.49
N LEU A 51 12.85 20.28 7.25
CA LEU A 51 12.18 21.46 7.79
C LEU A 51 12.18 21.46 9.32
N ALA A 52 11.92 20.30 9.95
CA ALA A 52 11.95 20.18 11.41
C ALA A 52 13.36 20.48 11.97
N LEU A 53 14.41 19.93 11.36
CA LEU A 53 15.80 20.18 11.76
C LEU A 53 16.21 21.64 11.53
N GLN A 54 15.80 22.23 10.40
CA GLN A 54 16.05 23.63 10.11
C GLN A 54 15.32 24.52 11.13
N SER A 55 14.05 24.25 11.42
CA SER A 55 13.26 25.00 12.41
C SER A 55 13.82 24.92 13.83
N ALA A 56 14.55 23.86 14.18
CA ALA A 56 15.19 23.71 15.48
C ALA A 56 16.46 24.56 15.63
N ASN A 57 17.02 25.11 14.54
CA ASN A 57 18.22 25.93 14.61
C ASN A 57 17.94 27.28 15.29
N GLY A 58 18.76 27.65 16.27
CA GLY A 58 18.59 28.87 17.09
C GLY A 58 18.77 30.17 16.31
N SER A 59 19.41 30.14 15.14
CA SER A 59 19.65 31.32 14.30
C SER A 59 18.45 31.78 13.47
N ASN A 60 17.41 30.94 13.35
CA ASN A 60 16.23 31.28 12.54
C ASN A 60 15.29 32.23 13.28
N SER A 61 14.81 33.23 12.56
CA SER A 61 13.81 34.18 13.06
C SER A 61 12.44 33.52 13.22
N ASP A 62 11.53 34.18 13.91
CA ASP A 62 10.16 33.70 14.07
C ASP A 62 9.41 33.64 12.72
N ASP A 63 9.69 34.56 11.81
CA ASP A 63 9.11 34.58 10.45
C ASP A 63 9.61 33.40 9.60
N ASP A 64 10.89 33.03 9.74
CA ASP A 64 11.46 31.85 9.09
C ASP A 64 10.80 30.57 9.62
N ARG A 65 10.61 30.48 10.94
CA ARG A 65 9.91 29.35 11.58
C ARG A 65 8.46 29.26 11.13
N ALA A 66 7.77 30.39 11.01
CA ALA A 66 6.40 30.44 10.52
C ALA A 66 6.29 29.95 9.07
N SER A 67 7.21 30.37 8.20
CA SER A 67 7.26 29.94 6.80
C SER A 67 7.55 28.43 6.67
N MET A 68 8.52 27.92 7.43
CA MET A 68 8.81 26.48 7.48
C MET A 68 7.62 25.66 8.00
N GLN A 69 6.89 26.18 9.00
CA GLN A 69 5.69 25.53 9.53
C GLN A 69 4.57 25.47 8.49
N GLN A 70 4.41 26.51 7.67
CA GLN A 70 3.44 26.50 6.57
C GLN A 70 3.78 25.40 5.55
N GLU A 71 5.06 25.28 5.15
CA GLU A 71 5.51 24.22 4.25
C GLU A 71 5.30 22.83 4.87
N PHE A 72 5.66 22.64 6.14
CA PHE A 72 5.44 21.39 6.86
C PHE A 72 3.95 21.01 6.90
N THR A 73 3.06 21.98 7.11
CA THR A 73 1.61 21.76 7.14
C THR A 73 1.08 21.37 5.76
N ALA A 74 1.56 22.00 4.69
CA ALA A 74 1.19 21.63 3.33
C ALA A 74 1.63 20.19 2.99
N LEU A 75 2.86 19.81 3.38
CA LEU A 75 3.38 18.45 3.19
C LEU A 75 2.60 17.40 4.01
N SER A 76 2.21 17.75 5.23
CA SER A 76 1.33 16.92 6.07
C SER A 76 -0.04 16.67 5.41
N GLY A 77 -0.63 17.72 4.81
CA GLY A 77 -1.84 17.61 4.01
C GLY A 77 -1.65 16.69 2.80
N GLU A 78 -0.50 16.78 2.13
CA GLU A 78 -0.18 15.94 0.98
C GLU A 78 -0.01 14.46 1.35
N LEU A 79 0.63 14.13 2.48
CA LEU A 79 0.69 12.75 2.99
C LEU A 79 -0.71 12.18 3.21
N THR A 80 -1.58 12.97 3.86
CA THR A 80 -2.97 12.58 4.10
C THR A 80 -3.75 12.41 2.79
N ARG A 81 -3.49 13.26 1.79
CA ARG A 81 -4.08 13.13 0.46
C ARG A 81 -3.61 11.84 -0.24
N ILE A 82 -2.32 11.51 -0.19
CA ILE A 82 -1.78 10.27 -0.77
C ILE A 82 -2.41 9.04 -0.09
N ALA A 83 -2.49 9.03 1.23
CA ALA A 83 -3.15 7.98 2.00
C ALA A 83 -4.61 7.78 1.57
N ASN A 84 -5.36 8.86 1.35
CA ASN A 84 -6.78 8.80 0.99
C ASN A 84 -7.07 8.54 -0.50
N THR A 85 -6.10 8.80 -1.39
CA THR A 85 -6.31 8.70 -2.85
C THR A 85 -5.65 7.48 -3.49
N THR A 86 -4.77 6.79 -2.76
CA THR A 86 -4.12 5.57 -3.26
C THR A 86 -5.08 4.39 -3.18
N THR A 87 -5.71 4.06 -4.32
CA THR A 87 -6.72 3.01 -4.38
C THR A 87 -6.41 1.99 -5.47
N PHE A 88 -6.88 0.76 -5.29
CA PHE A 88 -6.90 -0.28 -6.31
C PHE A 88 -8.25 -0.96 -6.34
N GLY A 89 -8.89 -1.02 -7.51
CA GLY A 89 -10.23 -1.61 -7.66
C GLY A 89 -11.28 -0.97 -6.75
N GLY A 90 -11.13 0.33 -6.43
CA GLY A 90 -12.01 1.07 -5.53
C GLY A 90 -11.77 0.85 -4.03
N ARG A 91 -10.76 0.07 -3.64
CA ARG A 91 -10.36 -0.11 -2.25
C ARG A 91 -9.17 0.79 -1.92
N ASN A 92 -9.23 1.48 -0.79
CA ASN A 92 -8.08 2.21 -0.30
C ASN A 92 -6.99 1.23 0.16
N LEU A 93 -5.74 1.62 -0.08
CA LEU A 93 -4.56 0.85 0.22
C LEU A 93 -3.79 1.42 1.42
N LEU A 94 -3.77 2.75 1.61
CA LEU A 94 -2.79 3.41 2.49
C LEU A 94 -3.39 4.25 3.63
N ASP A 95 -4.71 4.18 3.85
CA ASP A 95 -5.40 4.80 5.00
C ASP A 95 -5.51 3.89 6.23
N GLY A 96 -4.79 2.77 6.22
CA GLY A 96 -4.83 1.76 7.29
C GLY A 96 -6.05 0.82 7.26
N THR A 97 -7.02 1.03 6.35
CA THR A 97 -8.19 0.12 6.23
C THR A 97 -7.84 -1.18 5.51
N PHE A 98 -6.78 -1.18 4.70
CA PHE A 98 -6.28 -2.36 3.99
C PHE A 98 -5.50 -3.30 4.92
N SER A 99 -6.21 -4.00 5.80
CA SER A 99 -5.60 -4.94 6.75
C SER A 99 -6.05 -6.39 6.48
N GLY A 100 -5.09 -7.32 6.50
CA GLY A 100 -5.37 -8.76 6.47
C GLY A 100 -6.02 -9.30 5.18
N SER A 101 -5.83 -8.62 4.04
CA SER A 101 -6.33 -9.09 2.74
C SER A 101 -5.65 -10.40 2.35
N SER A 102 -6.45 -11.43 2.12
CA SER A 102 -5.99 -12.77 1.76
C SER A 102 -6.25 -13.06 0.28
N PHE A 103 -5.21 -13.48 -0.44
CA PHE A 103 -5.24 -13.79 -1.85
C PHE A 103 -5.04 -15.30 -2.04
N GLN A 104 -6.06 -15.96 -2.61
CA GLN A 104 -6.00 -17.38 -2.94
C GLN A 104 -5.07 -17.60 -4.14
N VAL A 105 -3.92 -18.25 -3.91
CA VAL A 105 -2.85 -18.46 -4.89
C VAL A 105 -2.59 -19.93 -5.21
N GLY A 106 -3.46 -20.83 -4.75
CA GLY A 106 -3.44 -22.24 -5.12
C GLY A 106 -4.80 -22.79 -5.54
N ALA A 107 -4.84 -24.06 -5.92
CA ALA A 107 -6.05 -24.74 -6.38
C ALA A 107 -6.87 -25.36 -5.23
N ASN A 108 -6.28 -25.51 -4.05
CA ASN A 108 -6.92 -26.07 -2.87
C ASN A 108 -7.27 -24.98 -1.85
N SER A 109 -8.24 -25.25 -0.97
CA SER A 109 -8.60 -24.34 0.11
C SER A 109 -7.39 -24.05 1.02
N ASN A 110 -7.29 -22.80 1.49
CA ASN A 110 -6.23 -22.29 2.38
C ASN A 110 -4.83 -22.17 1.76
N GLU A 111 -4.68 -22.32 0.44
CA GLU A 111 -3.45 -21.95 -0.27
C GLU A 111 -3.46 -20.45 -0.58
N SER A 112 -3.31 -19.63 0.47
CA SER A 112 -3.44 -18.18 0.39
C SER A 112 -2.23 -17.42 0.90
N ILE A 113 -1.95 -16.26 0.30
CA ILE A 113 -1.00 -15.26 0.81
C ILE A 113 -1.80 -14.11 1.39
N SER A 114 -1.52 -13.74 2.64
CA SER A 114 -2.17 -12.61 3.29
C SER A 114 -1.18 -11.48 3.54
N PHE A 115 -1.58 -10.25 3.24
CA PHE A 115 -0.81 -9.06 3.56
C PHE A 115 -1.74 -7.89 3.86
N GLY A 116 -1.17 -6.86 4.48
CA GLY A 116 -1.86 -5.61 4.80
C GLY A 116 -0.89 -4.45 4.71
N MET A 117 -1.45 -3.26 4.68
CA MET A 117 -0.74 -2.00 4.61
C MET A 117 -1.08 -1.17 5.85
N LYS A 118 -0.13 -0.35 6.28
CA LYS A 118 -0.32 0.58 7.39
C LYS A 118 -0.85 1.91 6.88
N ASP A 119 -1.45 2.67 7.78
CA ASP A 119 -1.75 4.08 7.52
C ASP A 119 -0.44 4.85 7.31
N VAL A 120 -0.41 5.69 6.28
CA VAL A 120 0.71 6.62 5.97
C VAL A 120 0.29 8.08 6.08
N SER A 121 -0.94 8.35 6.54
CA SER A 121 -1.44 9.70 6.76
C SER A 121 -0.60 10.43 7.82
N ALA A 122 -0.60 11.76 7.78
CA ALA A 122 0.18 12.53 8.74
C ALA A 122 -0.36 12.50 10.17
N THR A 123 -1.52 11.86 10.40
CA THR A 123 -2.20 11.78 11.70
C THR A 123 -2.17 10.36 12.29
N SER A 124 -1.43 9.44 11.65
CA SER A 124 -1.33 8.01 12.00
C SER A 124 -0.85 7.76 13.43
#